data_AF-A0A164S3Z4-F1
#
_entry.id   AF-A0A164S3Z4-F1
#
_cell.length_a   1.000
_cell.length_b   1.000
_cell.length_c   1.000
_cell.angle_alpha   90.00
_cell.angle_beta   90.00
_cell.angle_gamma   90.00
#
_symmetry.space_group_name_H-M   'P 1'
#
loop_
_entity.id
_entity.type
_entity.pdbx_description
1 polymer ?
#
loop_
_entity_poly.entity_id
_entity_poly.type
_entity_poly.pdbx_seq_one_letter_code
_entity_poly.pdbx_strand_id
1 'polypeptide(L)'
;MMRGVERGPERQPDRRGELDAVRALVVVGLVLFHAALVFDTRDDFYVKNAETTELTTFVVAPVVVCAMPLLFAIAGIGAWHSLRSRGPGGFVRERLLRIGVPLLVALVLLLPVPQFLRARAEGTWTGSYLAFWLRFFDVRFQPGDVPFVLDGEHFETGHLWFLVLLLTWALVLAALVRLVPDDVARRARGRLARAVGARGAVLAPAVVVGVVCAAHELEEGFAAWSRWGYLLFFLGGFVLASDARFRSAVRRDAALAGLVGLGAFAVGMVLFLGPAGEVDAFTGREAGAVVFRFLYGVAGWCWVVGLLGLLDRWGARRRTAAAAPAAEVALGATSTSRGAAVAVRPWRGRAWAYLGAAVLPLYVLHQPVVVAVAYPVVGWELPAPAKYVVIVVASLGALLAVYDLLVRRTRVTRVLLGMRA
;
A
#
# COMPACT_ATOMS: atom_id res chain seq x y z
N MET A 1 27.84 -17.02 -48.23
CA MET A 1 26.46 -17.40 -47.83
C MET A 1 26.49 -17.78 -46.36
N MET A 2 26.32 -16.81 -45.44
CA MET A 2 26.20 -17.07 -44.00
C MET A 2 24.85 -16.53 -43.54
N ARG A 3 23.95 -17.44 -43.17
CA ARG A 3 22.61 -17.11 -42.68
C ARG A 3 22.73 -16.46 -41.30
N GLY A 4 22.08 -15.31 -41.15
CA GLY A 4 21.98 -14.57 -39.91
C GLY A 4 21.32 -15.38 -38.81
N VAL A 5 21.92 -15.35 -37.63
CA VAL A 5 21.31 -15.83 -36.39
C VAL A 5 20.18 -14.87 -36.04
N GLU A 6 18.94 -15.29 -36.25
CA GLU A 6 17.77 -14.60 -35.73
C GLU A 6 17.85 -14.60 -34.21
N ARG A 7 18.08 -13.41 -33.63
CA ARG A 7 17.96 -13.21 -32.19
C ARG A 7 16.48 -13.39 -31.83
N GLY A 8 16.16 -14.52 -31.19
CA GLY A 8 14.83 -14.76 -30.63
C GLY A 8 14.42 -13.61 -29.69
N PRO A 9 13.11 -13.39 -29.48
CA PRO A 9 12.62 -12.26 -28.71
C PRO A 9 13.21 -12.31 -27.31
N GLU A 10 14.02 -11.30 -26.96
CA GLU A 10 14.55 -11.12 -25.62
C GLU A 10 13.40 -11.22 -24.62
N ARG A 11 13.44 -12.25 -23.75
CA ARG A 11 12.47 -12.38 -22.66
C ARG A 11 12.56 -11.12 -21.82
N GLN A 12 11.56 -10.24 -21.92
CA GLN A 12 11.41 -9.12 -21.00
C GLN A 12 11.51 -9.64 -19.57
N PRO A 13 12.33 -9.02 -18.71
CA PRO A 13 12.58 -9.49 -17.36
C PRO A 13 11.24 -9.67 -16.63
N ASP A 14 11.14 -10.77 -15.88
CA ASP A 14 9.94 -11.28 -15.18
C ASP A 14 9.28 -10.17 -14.34
N ARG A 15 8.43 -9.37 -14.97
CA ARG A 15 7.64 -8.33 -14.31
C ARG A 15 6.64 -9.06 -13.42
N ARG A 16 6.89 -9.02 -12.11
CA ARG A 16 6.12 -9.72 -11.08
C ARG A 16 4.68 -9.23 -11.03
N GLY A 17 3.84 -9.77 -11.91
CA GLY A 17 2.42 -9.44 -11.99
C GLY A 17 1.67 -9.72 -10.69
N GLU A 18 2.18 -10.63 -9.85
CA GLU A 18 1.66 -10.87 -8.50
C GLU A 18 1.73 -9.65 -7.60
N LEU A 19 2.80 -8.85 -7.65
CA LEU A 19 2.94 -7.65 -6.83
C LEU A 19 2.06 -6.52 -7.36
N ASP A 20 1.88 -6.43 -8.68
CA ASP A 20 0.97 -5.48 -9.31
C ASP A 20 -0.48 -5.78 -8.92
N ALA A 21 -0.85 -7.06 -8.87
CA ALA A 21 -2.18 -7.50 -8.45
C ALA A 21 -2.49 -7.25 -6.98
N VAL A 22 -1.52 -7.48 -6.09
CA VAL A 22 -1.68 -7.16 -4.66
C VAL A 22 -1.92 -5.67 -4.47
N ARG A 23 -1.16 -4.81 -5.16
CA ARG A 23 -1.38 -3.36 -5.10
C ARG A 23 -2.78 -2.99 -5.57
N ALA A 24 -3.25 -3.55 -6.67
CA ALA A 24 -4.60 -3.31 -7.16
C ALA A 24 -5.67 -3.79 -6.17
N LEU A 25 -5.50 -4.98 -5.58
CA LEU A 25 -6.42 -5.54 -4.59
C LEU A 25 -6.49 -4.64 -3.34
N VAL A 26 -5.35 -4.19 -2.83
CA VAL A 26 -5.30 -3.28 -1.68
C VAL A 26 -6.01 -1.97 -2.01
N VAL A 27 -5.77 -1.37 -3.18
CA VAL A 27 -6.44 -0.12 -3.56
C VAL A 27 -7.96 -0.28 -3.69
N VAL A 28 -8.44 -1.42 -4.21
CA VAL A 28 -9.88 -1.71 -4.18
C VAL A 28 -10.35 -1.86 -2.73
N GLY A 29 -9.59 -2.57 -1.90
CA GLY A 29 -9.87 -2.73 -0.47
C GLY A 29 -9.96 -1.41 0.30
N LEU A 30 -9.19 -0.38 -0.09
CA LEU A 30 -9.28 0.95 0.51
C LEU A 30 -10.66 1.58 0.31
N VAL A 31 -11.32 1.34 -0.83
CA VAL A 31 -12.69 1.83 -1.07
C VAL A 31 -13.66 1.22 -0.06
N LEU A 32 -13.54 -0.10 0.18
CA LEU A 32 -14.37 -0.80 1.15
C LEU A 32 -14.09 -0.28 2.57
N PHE A 33 -12.81 -0.07 2.91
CA PHE A 33 -12.41 0.46 4.21
C PHE A 33 -12.95 1.87 4.46
N HIS A 34 -12.71 2.83 3.57
CA HIS A 34 -13.19 4.20 3.75
C HIS A 34 -14.72 4.28 3.71
N ALA A 35 -15.41 3.43 2.94
CA ALA A 35 -16.86 3.32 3.02
C ALA A 35 -17.33 2.80 4.38
N ALA A 36 -16.55 1.93 5.02
CA ALA A 36 -16.87 1.40 6.34
C ALA A 36 -16.67 2.45 7.44
N LEU A 37 -15.68 3.33 7.32
CA LEU A 37 -15.41 4.42 8.28
C LEU A 37 -16.59 5.40 8.44
N VAL A 38 -17.44 5.54 7.42
CA VAL A 38 -18.70 6.30 7.50
C VAL A 38 -19.63 5.77 8.60
N PHE A 39 -19.55 4.47 8.91
CA PHE A 39 -20.36 3.77 9.91
C PHE A 39 -19.58 3.41 11.18
N ASP A 40 -18.28 3.69 11.26
CA ASP A 40 -17.48 3.36 12.42
C ASP A 40 -17.88 4.24 13.63
N THR A 41 -17.79 3.76 14.87
CA THR A 41 -18.09 4.55 16.07
C THR A 41 -16.91 5.37 16.60
N ARG A 42 -15.67 4.94 16.32
CA ARG A 42 -14.44 5.43 16.95
C ARG A 42 -13.66 6.39 16.07
N ASP A 43 -13.68 6.17 14.75
CA ASP A 43 -12.89 6.91 13.78
C ASP A 43 -13.57 8.22 13.37
N ASP A 44 -12.80 9.31 13.31
CA ASP A 44 -13.25 10.61 12.80
C ASP A 44 -13.16 10.67 11.28
N PHE A 45 -14.29 10.38 10.62
CA PHE A 45 -14.40 10.43 9.17
C PHE A 45 -15.26 11.62 8.71
N TYR A 46 -14.95 12.19 7.55
CA TYR A 46 -15.55 13.42 7.00
C TYR A 46 -17.08 13.49 7.03
N VAL A 47 -17.74 12.35 6.88
CA VAL A 47 -19.20 12.22 6.91
C VAL A 47 -19.53 10.94 7.68
N LYS A 48 -20.43 11.05 8.66
CA LYS A 48 -20.87 9.93 9.50
C LYS A 48 -22.35 9.64 9.28
N ASN A 49 -22.71 8.36 9.31
CA ASN A 49 -24.10 7.93 9.35
C ASN A 49 -24.63 7.98 10.79
N ALA A 50 -25.93 8.21 10.96
CA ALA A 50 -26.56 8.26 12.29
C ALA A 50 -26.50 6.92 13.04
N GLU A 51 -26.62 5.80 12.32
CA GLU A 51 -26.40 4.46 12.87
C GLU A 51 -24.95 4.04 12.64
N THR A 52 -24.21 3.79 13.71
CA THR A 52 -22.79 3.41 13.69
C THR A 52 -22.56 2.02 14.32
N THR A 53 -21.41 1.42 14.04
CA THR A 53 -21.01 0.09 14.50
C THR A 53 -19.53 0.06 14.90
N GLU A 54 -19.19 -0.81 15.87
CA GLU A 54 -17.80 -1.09 16.23
C GLU A 54 -17.18 -2.24 15.40
N LEU A 55 -18.00 -2.94 14.61
CA LEU A 55 -17.59 -4.15 13.88
C LEU A 55 -16.45 -3.87 12.88
N THR A 56 -16.42 -2.66 12.35
CA THR A 56 -15.39 -2.10 11.47
C THR A 56 -13.99 -2.25 12.06
N THR A 57 -13.80 -1.96 13.35
CA THR A 57 -12.52 -2.12 14.05
C THR A 57 -12.07 -3.59 13.99
N PHE A 58 -12.95 -4.56 14.21
CA PHE A 58 -12.57 -5.97 14.27
C PHE A 58 -12.38 -6.63 12.91
N VAL A 59 -13.21 -6.26 11.94
CA VAL A 59 -13.21 -6.88 10.61
C VAL A 59 -12.16 -6.26 9.70
N VAL A 60 -11.98 -4.93 9.79
CA VAL A 60 -11.14 -4.21 8.83
C VAL A 60 -9.74 -3.95 9.35
N ALA A 61 -9.52 -3.81 10.68
CA ALA A 61 -8.19 -3.58 11.21
C ALA A 61 -7.17 -4.66 10.81
N PRO A 62 -7.43 -5.99 10.88
CA PRO A 62 -6.45 -7.00 10.47
C PRO A 62 -6.01 -6.87 9.00
N VAL A 63 -6.93 -6.42 8.13
CA VAL A 63 -6.64 -6.16 6.71
C VAL A 63 -5.72 -4.96 6.57
N VAL A 64 -6.01 -3.86 7.27
CA VAL A 64 -5.21 -2.63 7.23
C VAL A 64 -3.81 -2.85 7.82
N VAL A 65 -3.72 -3.57 8.95
CA VAL A 65 -2.46 -3.92 9.63
C VAL A 65 -1.48 -4.61 8.68
N CYS A 66 -1.95 -5.50 7.80
CA CYS A 66 -1.07 -6.18 6.85
C CYS A 66 -0.92 -5.44 5.51
N ALA A 67 -1.96 -4.75 5.04
CA ALA A 67 -1.98 -4.13 3.72
C ALA A 67 -1.02 -2.94 3.60
N MET A 68 -1.01 -2.02 4.57
CA MET A 68 -0.20 -0.81 4.48
C MET A 68 1.31 -1.10 4.53
N PRO A 69 1.83 -1.89 5.49
CA PRO A 69 3.23 -2.34 5.47
C PRO A 69 3.63 -3.07 4.20
N LEU A 70 2.73 -3.90 3.66
CA LEU A 70 2.98 -4.65 2.42
C LEU A 70 3.15 -3.72 1.22
N LEU A 71 2.35 -2.66 1.10
CA LEU A 71 2.52 -1.66 0.05
C LEU A 71 3.88 -0.95 0.13
N PHE A 72 4.33 -0.57 1.33
CA PHE A 72 5.67 0.02 1.53
C PHE A 72 6.78 -0.96 1.17
N ALA A 73 6.68 -2.23 1.58
CA ALA A 73 7.64 -3.27 1.21
C ALA A 73 7.69 -3.49 -0.32
N ILE A 74 6.53 -3.56 -0.99
CA ILE A 74 6.46 -3.67 -2.45
C ILE A 74 7.09 -2.43 -3.12
N ALA A 75 6.85 -1.23 -2.58
CA ALA A 75 7.44 -0.02 -3.10
C ALA A 75 8.96 0.00 -2.94
N GLY A 76 9.49 -0.54 -1.83
CA GLY A 76 10.91 -0.77 -1.59
C GLY A 76 11.54 -1.75 -2.60
N ILE A 77 10.85 -2.87 -2.88
CA ILE A 77 11.25 -3.82 -3.93
C ILE A 77 11.34 -3.10 -5.29
N GLY A 78 10.34 -2.26 -5.60
CA GLY A 78 10.33 -1.44 -6.81
C GLY A 78 11.45 -0.38 -6.85
N ALA A 79 11.80 0.18 -5.69
CA ALA A 79 12.87 1.16 -5.56
C ALA A 79 14.24 0.56 -5.90
N TRP A 80 14.53 -0.66 -5.44
CA TRP A 80 15.76 -1.39 -5.79
C TRP A 80 15.96 -1.50 -7.29
N HIS A 81 14.95 -1.99 -8.01
CA HIS A 81 15.02 -2.18 -9.46
C HIS A 81 15.09 -0.84 -10.22
N SER A 82 14.40 0.20 -9.74
CA SER A 82 14.46 1.51 -10.38
C SER A 82 15.84 2.18 -10.20
N LEU A 83 16.40 2.15 -8.98
CA LEU A 83 17.73 2.67 -8.70
C LEU A 83 18.80 1.98 -9.55
N ARG A 84 18.75 0.65 -9.69
CA ARG A 84 19.69 -0.09 -10.55
C ARG A 84 19.58 0.23 -12.03
N SER A 85 18.39 0.59 -12.52
CA SER A 85 18.17 0.84 -13.94
C SER A 85 18.39 2.30 -14.34
N ARG A 86 18.22 3.25 -13.42
CA ARG A 86 18.23 4.69 -13.73
C ARG A 86 19.27 5.51 -12.95
N GLY A 87 19.96 4.88 -11.99
CA GLY A 87 20.81 5.58 -11.02
C GLY A 87 20.03 6.49 -10.06
N PRO A 88 20.71 7.12 -9.09
CA PRO A 88 20.06 7.94 -8.07
C PRO A 88 19.33 9.18 -8.64
N GLY A 89 19.93 9.88 -9.60
CA GLY A 89 19.32 11.06 -10.21
C GLY A 89 18.07 10.73 -11.05
N GLY A 90 18.16 9.70 -11.89
CA GLY A 90 17.02 9.22 -12.66
C GLY A 90 15.90 8.67 -11.79
N PHE A 91 16.24 8.04 -10.66
CA PHE A 91 15.28 7.59 -9.66
C PHE A 91 14.52 8.76 -9.00
N VAL A 92 15.23 9.79 -8.52
CA VAL A 92 14.60 10.99 -7.94
C VAL A 92 13.66 11.65 -8.95
N ARG A 93 14.11 11.86 -10.18
CA ARG A 93 13.28 12.43 -11.25
C ARG A 93 12.02 11.59 -11.51
N GLU A 94 12.15 10.26 -11.57
CA GLU A 94 10.99 9.37 -11.74
C GLU A 94 10.01 9.49 -10.56
N ARG A 95 10.50 9.56 -9.33
CA ARG A 95 9.66 9.66 -8.12
C ARG A 95 8.95 11.01 -8.05
N LEU A 96 9.62 12.12 -8.35
CA LEU A 96 9.00 13.45 -8.40
C LEU A 96 7.92 13.52 -9.48
N LEU A 97 8.17 12.98 -10.68
CA LEU A 97 7.18 13.02 -11.76
C LEU A 97 6.00 12.06 -11.55
N ARG A 98 6.22 10.90 -10.92
CA ARG A 98 5.16 9.88 -10.74
C ARG A 98 4.45 9.93 -9.41
N ILE A 99 5.02 10.56 -8.39
CA ILE A 99 4.45 10.64 -7.05
C ILE A 99 4.30 12.10 -6.66
N GLY A 100 5.35 12.92 -6.81
CA GLY A 100 5.31 14.34 -6.47
C GLY A 100 4.27 15.14 -7.26
N VAL A 101 4.24 15.04 -8.59
CA VAL A 101 3.25 15.74 -9.42
C VAL A 101 1.81 15.33 -9.06
N PRO A 102 1.46 14.03 -9.00
CA PRO A 102 0.12 13.62 -8.57
C PRO A 102 -0.24 14.02 -7.16
N LEU A 103 0.72 13.98 -6.23
CA LEU A 103 0.53 14.43 -4.86
C LEU A 103 0.16 15.91 -4.82
N LEU A 104 0.89 16.78 -5.53
CA LEU A 104 0.60 18.22 -5.56
C LEU A 104 -0.76 18.51 -6.22
N VAL A 105 -1.06 17.85 -7.34
CA VAL A 105 -2.36 18.00 -8.03
C VAL A 105 -3.50 17.58 -7.12
N ALA A 106 -3.36 16.44 -6.44
CA ALA A 106 -4.37 15.94 -5.52
C ALA A 106 -4.51 16.80 -4.27
N LEU A 107 -3.40 17.32 -3.74
CA LEU A 107 -3.39 18.24 -2.61
C LEU A 107 -4.17 19.52 -2.93
N VAL A 108 -3.96 20.08 -4.12
CA VAL A 108 -4.57 21.36 -4.49
C VAL A 108 -6.03 21.20 -4.94
N LEU A 109 -6.35 20.13 -5.66
CA LEU A 109 -7.65 19.98 -6.33
C LEU A 109 -8.60 18.98 -5.68
N LEU A 110 -8.08 17.94 -5.01
CA LEU A 110 -8.90 16.83 -4.52
C LEU A 110 -9.11 16.87 -3.00
N LEU A 111 -8.09 17.19 -2.21
CA LEU A 111 -8.20 17.24 -0.75
C LEU A 111 -9.16 18.31 -0.19
N PRO A 112 -9.34 19.48 -0.83
CA PRO A 112 -10.35 20.43 -0.35
C PRO A 112 -11.79 19.90 -0.45
N VAL A 113 -12.06 18.90 -1.29
CA VAL A 113 -13.43 18.38 -1.53
C VAL A 113 -13.99 17.65 -0.31
N PRO A 114 -13.33 16.60 0.26
CA PRO A 114 -13.78 15.99 1.50
C PRO A 114 -13.99 16.98 2.65
N GLN A 115 -13.04 17.91 2.83
CA GLN A 115 -13.08 18.89 3.91
C GLN A 115 -14.22 19.89 3.74
N PHE A 116 -14.50 20.32 2.51
CA PHE A 116 -15.67 21.15 2.22
C PHE A 116 -17.00 20.42 2.52
N LEU A 117 -17.09 19.14 2.15
CA LEU A 117 -18.29 18.33 2.41
C LEU A 117 -18.48 18.07 3.91
N ARG A 118 -17.38 17.85 4.65
CA ARG A 118 -17.39 17.80 6.11
C ARG A 118 -17.93 19.10 6.71
N ALA A 119 -17.36 20.25 6.34
CA ALA A 119 -17.79 21.54 6.86
C ALA A 119 -19.26 21.88 6.51
N ARG A 120 -19.74 21.40 5.36
CA ARG A 120 -21.16 21.47 4.97
C ARG A 120 -22.04 20.55 5.81
N ALA A 121 -21.59 19.34 6.12
CA ALA A 121 -22.33 18.36 6.94
C ALA A 121 -22.46 18.83 8.40
N GLU A 122 -21.39 19.42 8.95
CA GLU A 122 -21.35 19.94 10.32
C GLU A 122 -22.00 21.32 10.46
N GLY A 123 -22.37 21.97 9.36
CA GLY A 123 -22.96 23.31 9.36
C GLY A 123 -21.98 24.44 9.67
N THR A 124 -20.67 24.14 9.70
CA THR A 124 -19.59 25.11 9.98
C THR A 124 -19.28 26.00 8.77
N TRP A 125 -19.72 25.62 7.56
CA TRP A 125 -19.53 26.41 6.34
C TRP A 125 -20.77 26.50 5.44
N THR A 126 -21.27 27.72 5.22
CA THR A 126 -22.40 28.02 4.32
C THR A 126 -21.99 28.73 3.03
N GLY A 127 -20.72 29.14 2.92
CA GLY A 127 -20.19 29.88 1.77
C GLY A 127 -20.04 29.05 0.49
N SER A 128 -19.53 29.70 -0.56
CA SER A 128 -19.20 29.04 -1.83
C SER A 128 -17.99 28.10 -1.68
N TYR A 129 -17.87 27.14 -2.59
CA TYR A 129 -16.70 26.24 -2.63
C TYR A 129 -15.39 27.01 -2.89
N LEU A 130 -15.41 28.02 -3.76
CA LEU A 130 -14.21 28.81 -4.07
C LEU A 130 -13.68 29.55 -2.83
N ALA A 131 -14.57 30.12 -2.02
CA ALA A 131 -14.19 30.77 -0.78
C ALA A 131 -13.60 29.76 0.23
N PHE A 132 -14.16 28.55 0.30
CA PHE A 132 -13.60 27.48 1.13
C PHE A 132 -12.22 27.05 0.62
N TRP A 133 -12.09 26.86 -0.69
CA TRP A 133 -10.83 26.45 -1.33
C TRP A 133 -9.70 27.44 -1.04
N LEU A 134 -9.98 28.76 -1.05
CA LEU A 134 -8.98 29.76 -0.66
C LEU A 134 -8.59 29.64 0.82
N ARG A 135 -9.56 29.40 1.71
CA ARG A 135 -9.33 29.24 3.16
C ARG A 135 -8.66 27.91 3.51
N PHE A 136 -8.81 26.87 2.68
CA PHE A 136 -8.13 25.59 2.85
C PHE A 136 -6.60 25.74 2.86
N PHE A 137 -6.05 26.75 2.18
CA PHE A 137 -4.60 27.01 2.17
C PHE A 137 -4.13 27.99 3.25
N ASP A 138 -4.98 28.32 4.23
CA ASP A 138 -4.56 29.03 5.43
C ASP A 138 -3.80 28.08 6.36
N VAL A 139 -2.51 27.89 6.02
CA VAL A 139 -1.62 26.90 6.65
C VAL A 139 -0.52 27.55 7.46
N ARG A 140 -0.16 26.89 8.56
CA ARG A 140 0.99 27.16 9.41
C ARG A 140 2.09 26.15 9.12
N PHE A 141 3.34 26.62 9.17
CA PHE A 141 4.51 25.75 9.05
C PHE A 141 4.85 25.14 10.41
N GLN A 142 4.90 23.80 10.46
CA GLN A 142 5.20 23.03 11.67
C GLN A 142 6.41 22.11 11.44
N PRO A 143 7.64 22.58 11.70
CA PRO A 143 8.84 21.79 11.44
C PRO A 143 8.99 20.57 12.35
N GLY A 144 8.23 20.50 13.45
CA GLY A 144 8.28 19.38 14.40
C GLY A 144 7.67 18.08 13.87
N ASP A 145 6.80 18.15 12.86
CA ASP A 145 5.98 17.01 12.43
C ASP A 145 6.45 16.35 11.12
N VAL A 146 7.77 16.33 10.88
CA VAL A 146 8.37 15.77 9.65
C VAL A 146 7.84 14.34 9.36
N PRO A 147 7.42 14.04 8.10
CA PRO A 147 7.47 14.87 6.90
C PRO A 147 6.24 15.75 6.62
N PHE A 148 5.29 15.83 7.55
CA PHE A 148 4.05 16.61 7.46
C PHE A 148 4.25 18.01 8.04
N VAL A 149 4.99 18.85 7.32
CA VAL A 149 5.41 20.16 7.84
C VAL A 149 4.37 21.28 7.70
N LEU A 150 3.17 20.96 7.24
CA LEU A 150 2.07 21.92 7.03
C LEU A 150 0.84 21.43 7.78
N ASP A 151 0.22 22.35 8.50
CA ASP A 151 -0.99 22.13 9.28
C ASP A 151 -1.90 23.36 9.14
N GLY A 152 -3.20 23.24 9.36
CA GLY A 152 -4.16 24.35 9.21
C GLY A 152 -5.50 24.03 9.84
N GLU A 153 -6.41 25.02 9.87
CA GLU A 153 -7.76 24.81 10.42
C GLU A 153 -8.55 23.78 9.59
N HIS A 154 -8.45 23.87 8.27
CA HIS A 154 -9.14 22.99 7.31
C HIS A 154 -8.16 22.12 6.51
N PHE A 155 -6.86 22.40 6.64
CA PHE A 155 -5.82 21.74 5.85
C PHE A 155 -5.38 20.44 6.52
N GLU A 156 -5.37 19.38 5.74
CA GLU A 156 -4.78 18.11 6.14
C GLU A 156 -4.31 17.36 4.89
N THR A 157 -3.48 16.32 5.08
CA THR A 157 -3.06 15.47 3.97
C THR A 157 -4.05 14.36 3.63
N GLY A 158 -5.09 14.14 4.45
CA GLY A 158 -6.09 13.09 4.26
C GLY A 158 -5.47 11.73 3.92
N HIS A 159 -6.08 10.96 3.01
CA HIS A 159 -5.54 9.67 2.53
C HIS A 159 -4.17 9.76 1.85
N LEU A 160 -3.73 10.94 1.39
CA LEU A 160 -2.49 11.08 0.61
C LEU A 160 -1.22 10.94 1.45
N TRP A 161 -1.34 10.78 2.77
CA TRP A 161 -0.21 10.55 3.68
C TRP A 161 0.73 9.44 3.18
N PHE A 162 0.18 8.37 2.59
CA PHE A 162 0.98 7.26 2.06
C PHE A 162 1.88 7.71 0.90
N LEU A 163 1.43 8.60 0.01
CA LEU A 163 2.28 9.16 -1.06
C LEU A 163 3.33 10.11 -0.51
N VAL A 164 3.00 10.91 0.51
CA VAL A 164 3.95 11.81 1.20
C VAL A 164 5.09 11.00 1.82
N LEU A 165 4.75 9.98 2.61
CA LEU A 165 5.72 9.08 3.21
C LEU A 165 6.54 8.34 2.14
N LEU A 166 5.87 7.81 1.11
CA LEU A 166 6.57 7.07 0.05
C LEU A 166 7.55 7.95 -0.73
N LEU A 167 7.17 9.19 -1.05
CA LEU A 167 8.07 10.15 -1.68
C LEU A 167 9.23 10.49 -0.76
N THR A 168 8.96 10.80 0.49
CA THR A 168 9.97 11.15 1.51
C THR A 168 10.99 10.03 1.65
N TRP A 169 10.55 8.80 1.91
CA TRP A 169 11.43 7.65 2.08
C TRP A 169 12.19 7.28 0.80
N ALA A 170 11.61 7.51 -0.38
CA ALA A 170 12.33 7.39 -1.63
C ALA A 170 13.45 8.44 -1.75
N LEU A 171 13.19 9.70 -1.42
CA LEU A 171 14.20 10.76 -1.47
C LEU A 171 15.31 10.54 -0.43
N VAL A 172 14.96 10.13 0.79
CA VAL A 172 15.92 9.72 1.83
C VAL A 172 16.78 8.56 1.33
N LEU A 173 16.17 7.51 0.75
CA LEU A 173 16.92 6.39 0.17
C LEU A 173 17.86 6.85 -0.96
N ALA A 174 17.42 7.77 -1.81
CA ALA A 174 18.26 8.30 -2.89
C ALA A 174 19.47 9.08 -2.35
N ALA A 175 19.27 9.87 -1.29
CA ALA A 175 20.36 10.54 -0.59
C ALA A 175 21.31 9.53 0.05
N LEU A 176 20.79 8.53 0.78
CA LEU A 176 21.59 7.47 1.40
C LEU A 176 22.44 6.71 0.39
N VAL A 177 21.88 6.35 -0.77
CA VAL A 177 22.64 5.65 -1.84
C VAL A 177 23.73 6.53 -2.45
N ARG A 178 23.58 7.86 -2.45
CA ARG A 178 24.64 8.79 -2.90
C ARG A 178 25.73 8.98 -1.85
N LEU A 179 25.37 8.98 -0.57
CA LEU A 179 26.27 9.27 0.54
C LEU A 179 27.06 8.03 0.99
N VAL A 180 26.47 6.83 0.91
CA VAL A 180 27.11 5.59 1.35
C VAL A 180 27.97 5.01 0.23
N PRO A 181 29.27 4.76 0.45
CA PRO A 181 30.12 4.15 -0.56
C PRO A 181 29.63 2.76 -0.98
N ASP A 182 29.71 2.51 -2.28
CA ASP A 182 29.24 1.30 -2.94
C ASP A 182 29.82 0.01 -2.34
N ASP A 183 31.09 0.03 -1.93
CA ASP A 183 31.74 -1.10 -1.28
C ASP A 183 31.15 -1.42 0.10
N VAL A 184 30.85 -0.40 0.89
CA VAL A 184 30.23 -0.55 2.21
C VAL A 184 28.84 -1.15 2.04
N ALA A 185 28.05 -0.60 1.12
CA ALA A 185 26.71 -1.11 0.82
C ALA A 185 26.73 -2.56 0.30
N ARG A 186 27.70 -2.93 -0.55
CA ARG A 186 27.87 -4.32 -1.02
C ARG A 186 28.25 -5.26 0.11
N ARG A 187 29.21 -4.88 0.97
CA ARG A 187 29.64 -5.70 2.11
C ARG A 187 28.51 -5.92 3.11
N ALA A 188 27.77 -4.87 3.46
CA ALA A 188 26.63 -4.95 4.36
C ALA A 188 25.56 -5.91 3.82
N ARG A 189 25.16 -5.75 2.55
CA ARG A 189 24.20 -6.66 1.89
C ARG A 189 24.72 -8.10 1.83
N GLY A 190 26.01 -8.31 1.55
CA GLY A 190 26.63 -9.63 1.53
C GLY A 190 26.70 -10.31 2.90
N ARG A 191 26.80 -9.55 4.01
CA ARG A 191 26.68 -10.08 5.37
C ARG A 191 25.23 -10.47 5.69
N LEU A 192 24.28 -9.58 5.41
CA LEU A 192 22.85 -9.85 5.62
C LEU A 192 22.38 -11.06 4.78
N ALA A 193 22.79 -11.15 3.52
CA ALA A 193 22.45 -12.25 2.62
C ALA A 193 23.03 -13.61 3.07
N ARG A 194 24.14 -13.61 3.82
CA ARG A 194 24.68 -14.82 4.46
C ARG A 194 23.91 -15.18 5.73
N ALA A 195 23.58 -14.18 6.56
CA ALA A 195 22.84 -14.40 7.81
C ALA A 195 21.46 -15.04 7.57
N VAL A 196 20.75 -14.64 6.50
CA VAL A 196 19.44 -15.25 6.15
C VAL A 196 19.52 -16.71 5.68
N GLY A 197 20.72 -17.28 5.58
CA GLY A 197 20.93 -18.71 5.38
C GLY A 197 20.30 -19.54 6.51
N ALA A 198 20.38 -19.07 7.76
CA ALA A 198 19.75 -19.71 8.90
C ALA A 198 18.22 -19.60 8.84
N ARG A 199 17.52 -20.67 9.25
CA ARG A 199 16.05 -20.70 9.28
C ARG A 199 15.53 -19.67 10.26
N GLY A 200 14.54 -18.87 9.85
CA GLY A 200 13.93 -17.84 10.70
C GLY A 200 14.70 -16.52 10.77
N ALA A 201 15.94 -16.45 10.27
CA ALA A 201 16.74 -15.21 10.31
C ALA A 201 16.11 -14.04 9.51
N VAL A 202 15.24 -14.33 8.54
CA VAL A 202 14.46 -13.30 7.82
C VAL A 202 13.40 -12.60 8.70
N LEU A 203 13.09 -13.16 9.87
CA LEU A 203 12.19 -12.57 10.86
C LEU A 203 12.91 -11.66 11.86
N ALA A 204 14.25 -11.65 11.89
CA ALA A 204 15.01 -10.79 12.81
C ALA A 204 14.62 -9.29 12.74
N PRO A 205 14.32 -8.71 11.56
CA PRO A 205 13.87 -7.32 11.50
C PRO A 205 12.51 -7.07 12.18
N ALA A 206 11.71 -8.10 12.48
CA ALA A 206 10.46 -7.96 13.23
C ALA A 206 10.69 -7.35 14.61
N VAL A 207 11.80 -7.69 15.26
CA VAL A 207 12.17 -7.11 16.56
C VAL A 207 12.48 -5.63 16.41
N VAL A 208 13.20 -5.23 15.35
CA VAL A 208 13.53 -3.82 15.09
C VAL A 208 12.26 -3.01 14.81
N VAL A 209 11.36 -3.55 13.99
CA VAL A 209 10.06 -2.91 13.72
C VAL A 209 9.23 -2.81 15.01
N GLY A 210 9.19 -3.88 15.81
CA GLY A 210 8.53 -3.88 17.12
C GLY A 210 9.10 -2.83 18.05
N VAL A 211 10.42 -2.73 18.19
CA VAL A 211 11.08 -1.70 19.03
C VAL A 211 10.74 -0.30 18.54
N VAL A 212 10.75 -0.05 17.23
CA VAL A 212 10.39 1.26 16.69
C VAL A 212 8.92 1.59 16.95
N CYS A 213 8.00 0.64 16.81
CA CYS A 213 6.59 0.87 17.15
C CYS A 213 6.36 1.01 18.67
N ALA A 214 7.19 0.39 19.49
CA ALA A 214 7.12 0.56 20.94
C ALA A 214 7.68 1.92 21.40
N ALA A 215 8.74 2.40 20.73
CA ALA A 215 9.40 3.65 21.04
C ALA A 215 8.69 4.87 20.45
N HIS A 216 8.07 4.72 19.28
CA HIS A 216 7.31 5.75 18.59
C HIS A 216 5.83 5.39 18.61
N GLU A 217 4.98 6.35 18.97
CA GLU A 217 3.52 6.21 19.04
C GLU A 217 2.93 5.69 17.71
N LEU A 218 1.78 5.02 17.81
CA LEU A 218 1.00 4.63 16.64
C LEU A 218 0.04 5.77 16.30
N GLU A 219 -0.05 6.11 15.01
CA GLU A 219 -0.79 7.29 14.57
C GLU A 219 -2.04 6.82 13.83
N GLU A 220 -3.22 7.11 14.37
CA GLU A 220 -4.52 6.70 13.79
C GLU A 220 -4.66 7.19 12.35
N GLY A 221 -4.33 8.48 12.10
CA GLY A 221 -4.34 9.09 10.78
C GLY A 221 -3.42 8.41 9.75
N PHE A 222 -2.44 7.62 10.20
CA PHE A 222 -1.55 6.82 9.34
C PHE A 222 -1.87 5.33 9.39
N ALA A 223 -3.16 5.02 9.53
CA ALA A 223 -3.70 3.67 9.61
C ALA A 223 -3.19 2.88 10.83
N ALA A 224 -3.08 3.56 11.98
CA ALA A 224 -2.62 3.01 13.26
C ALA A 224 -1.18 2.44 13.20
N TRP A 225 -0.30 3.11 12.46
CA TRP A 225 1.12 2.75 12.35
C TRP A 225 2.01 3.93 12.69
N SER A 226 3.20 3.62 13.17
CA SER A 226 4.28 4.62 13.27
C SER A 226 4.82 4.96 11.88
N ARG A 227 4.96 6.26 11.57
CA ARG A 227 5.60 6.75 10.34
C ARG A 227 7.01 6.17 10.12
N TRP A 228 7.74 5.89 11.20
CA TRP A 228 9.08 5.30 11.18
C TRP A 228 9.05 3.79 10.94
N GLY A 229 7.99 3.10 11.36
CA GLY A 229 7.73 1.71 10.98
C GLY A 229 7.63 1.55 9.47
N TYR A 230 6.94 2.47 8.78
CA TYR A 230 6.83 2.47 7.32
C TYR A 230 8.18 2.62 6.61
N LEU A 231 9.10 3.42 7.16
CA LEU A 231 10.47 3.49 6.65
C LEU A 231 11.16 2.12 6.71
N LEU A 232 11.00 1.38 7.82
CA LEU A 232 11.59 0.04 7.97
C LEU A 232 10.99 -0.97 7.00
N PHE A 233 9.68 -0.95 6.76
CA PHE A 233 9.05 -1.81 5.73
C PHE A 233 9.56 -1.49 4.33
N PHE A 234 9.68 -0.20 3.99
CA PHE A 234 10.22 0.26 2.72
C PHE A 234 11.68 -0.18 2.51
N LEU A 235 12.55 0.08 3.49
CA LEU A 235 13.95 -0.36 3.45
C LEU A 235 14.08 -1.89 3.46
N GLY A 236 13.21 -2.56 4.21
CA GLY A 236 13.09 -4.01 4.23
C GLY A 236 12.82 -4.57 2.85
N GLY A 237 11.79 -4.05 2.16
CA GLY A 237 11.50 -4.41 0.78
C GLY A 237 12.69 -4.16 -0.18
N PHE A 238 13.38 -3.05 -0.01
CA PHE A 238 14.59 -2.74 -0.79
C PHE A 238 15.72 -3.76 -0.59
N VAL A 239 16.00 -4.16 0.66
CA VAL A 239 16.99 -5.18 0.99
C VAL A 239 16.57 -6.56 0.49
N LEU A 240 15.30 -6.95 0.67
CA LEU A 240 14.76 -8.23 0.21
C LEU A 240 14.87 -8.41 -1.31
N ALA A 241 14.80 -7.32 -2.09
CA ALA A 241 14.98 -7.34 -3.52
C ALA A 241 16.46 -7.43 -3.97
N SER A 242 17.40 -7.21 -3.06
CA SER A 242 18.81 -6.99 -3.40
C SER A 242 19.61 -8.26 -3.71
N ASP A 243 19.14 -9.41 -3.25
CA ASP A 243 19.80 -10.72 -3.43
C ASP A 243 18.75 -11.85 -3.51
N ALA A 244 19.01 -12.86 -4.35
CA ALA A 244 18.13 -14.02 -4.52
C ALA A 244 18.01 -14.88 -3.24
N ARG A 245 19.01 -14.86 -2.35
CA ARG A 245 19.00 -15.57 -1.06
C ARG A 245 17.87 -15.07 -0.16
N PHE A 246 17.58 -13.78 -0.15
CA PHE A 246 16.45 -13.23 0.61
C PHE A 246 15.12 -13.78 0.08
N ARG A 247 14.94 -13.83 -1.24
CA ARG A 247 13.73 -14.40 -1.84
C ARG A 247 13.54 -15.87 -1.44
N SER A 248 14.63 -16.64 -1.42
CA SER A 248 14.59 -18.03 -0.96
C SER A 248 14.29 -18.16 0.53
N ALA A 249 14.86 -17.29 1.38
CA ALA A 249 14.57 -17.25 2.82
C ALA A 249 13.10 -16.87 3.10
N VAL A 250 12.58 -15.82 2.46
CA VAL A 250 11.17 -15.41 2.55
C VAL A 250 10.23 -16.55 2.14
N ARG A 251 10.52 -17.23 1.03
CA ARG A 251 9.75 -18.41 0.61
C ARG A 251 9.82 -19.54 1.63
N ARG A 252 11.00 -19.84 2.17
CA ARG A 252 11.22 -20.94 3.12
C ARG A 252 10.47 -20.68 4.42
N ASP A 253 10.62 -19.49 4.96
CA ASP A 253 10.16 -19.13 6.31
C ASP A 253 8.72 -18.57 6.32
N ALA A 254 8.04 -18.49 5.17
CA ALA A 254 6.69 -17.91 5.02
C ALA A 254 5.65 -18.46 6.03
N ALA A 255 5.63 -19.77 6.25
CA ALA A 255 4.66 -20.40 7.17
C ALA A 255 4.99 -20.07 8.63
N LEU A 256 6.28 -20.10 8.99
CA LEU A 256 6.75 -19.68 10.31
C LEU A 256 6.42 -18.20 10.54
N ALA A 257 6.66 -17.35 9.55
CA ALA A 257 6.32 -15.93 9.58
C ALA A 257 4.82 -15.72 9.82
N GLY A 258 3.96 -16.45 9.10
CA GLY A 258 2.51 -16.40 9.29
C GLY A 258 2.09 -16.79 10.70
N LEU A 259 2.63 -17.88 11.24
CA LEU A 259 2.32 -18.37 12.59
C LEU A 259 2.80 -17.41 13.69
N VAL A 260 4.05 -16.93 13.60
CA VAL A 260 4.59 -15.95 14.55
C VAL A 260 3.80 -14.65 14.49
N GLY A 261 3.47 -14.18 13.29
CA GLY A 261 2.67 -12.97 13.12
C GLY A 261 1.26 -13.12 13.68
N LEU A 262 0.61 -14.26 13.44
CA LEU A 262 -0.72 -14.55 14.01
C LEU A 262 -0.67 -14.61 15.54
N GLY A 263 0.34 -15.27 16.13
CA GLY A 263 0.51 -15.33 17.57
C GLY A 263 0.75 -13.94 18.19
N ALA A 264 1.67 -13.16 17.61
CA ALA A 264 1.94 -11.80 18.07
C ALA A 264 0.70 -10.90 17.97
N PHE A 265 -0.06 -10.99 16.87
CA PHE A 265 -1.29 -10.24 16.69
C PHE A 265 -2.37 -10.67 17.68
N ALA A 266 -2.57 -11.97 17.90
CA ALA A 266 -3.56 -12.47 18.84
C ALA A 266 -3.28 -12.00 20.27
N VAL A 267 -2.02 -12.10 20.74
CA VAL A 267 -1.62 -11.58 22.05
C VAL A 267 -1.76 -10.06 22.12
N GLY A 268 -1.36 -9.35 21.05
CA GLY A 268 -1.56 -7.90 20.95
C GLY A 268 -3.04 -7.52 21.05
N MET A 269 -3.94 -8.23 20.38
CA MET A 269 -5.38 -8.00 20.45
C MET A 269 -5.95 -8.25 21.84
N VAL A 270 -5.46 -9.25 22.58
CA VAL A 270 -5.85 -9.45 23.99
C VAL A 270 -5.44 -8.26 24.85
N LEU A 271 -4.25 -7.68 24.64
CA LEU A 271 -3.83 -6.47 25.34
C LEU A 271 -4.68 -5.25 24.95
N PHE A 272 -4.96 -5.09 23.65
CA PHE A 272 -5.78 -4.01 23.10
C PHE A 272 -7.23 -4.06 23.58
N LEU A 273 -7.81 -5.24 23.75
CA LEU A 273 -9.18 -5.40 24.27
C LEU A 273 -9.23 -5.44 25.80
N GLY A 274 -8.07 -5.49 26.44
CA GLY A 274 -7.92 -5.47 27.89
C GLY A 274 -7.44 -4.10 28.40
N PRO A 275 -6.71 -4.08 29.53
CA PRO A 275 -6.35 -2.84 30.23
C PRO A 275 -5.59 -1.82 29.37
N ALA A 276 -4.82 -2.28 28.37
CA ALA A 276 -4.03 -1.37 27.55
C ALA A 276 -4.89 -0.53 26.59
N GLY A 277 -6.03 -1.06 26.12
CA GLY A 277 -6.96 -0.30 25.28
C GLY A 277 -7.93 0.58 26.06
N GLU A 278 -8.16 0.28 27.35
CA GLU A 278 -8.99 1.12 28.22
C GLU A 278 -8.34 2.48 28.52
N VAL A 279 -7.00 2.54 28.54
CA VAL A 279 -6.25 3.78 28.78
C VAL A 279 -5.93 4.47 27.46
N ASP A 280 -4.99 3.91 26.70
CA ASP A 280 -4.59 4.33 25.36
C ASP A 280 -3.51 3.37 24.83
N ALA A 281 -3.88 2.49 23.91
CA ALA A 281 -2.95 1.51 23.36
C ALA A 281 -1.95 2.11 22.35
N PHE A 282 -2.25 3.28 21.77
CA PHE A 282 -1.51 3.85 20.65
C PHE A 282 -0.45 4.86 21.10
N THR A 283 -0.75 5.67 22.12
CA THR A 283 0.20 6.66 22.64
C THR A 283 0.58 6.44 24.11
N GLY A 284 -0.17 5.61 24.82
CA GLY A 284 0.07 5.32 26.24
C GLY A 284 1.46 4.80 26.55
N ARG A 285 2.03 5.27 27.67
CA ARG A 285 3.38 4.89 28.15
C ARG A 285 3.40 3.67 29.07
N GLU A 286 2.23 3.13 29.39
CA GLU A 286 2.10 1.96 30.25
C GLU A 286 2.71 0.72 29.61
N ALA A 287 3.16 -0.23 30.44
CA ALA A 287 3.79 -1.45 29.97
C ALA A 287 2.90 -2.22 28.98
N GLY A 288 1.59 -2.28 29.23
CA GLY A 288 0.62 -2.93 28.33
C GLY A 288 0.58 -2.30 26.94
N ALA A 289 0.52 -0.97 26.85
CA ALA A 289 0.51 -0.23 25.59
C ALA A 289 1.84 -0.36 24.84
N VAL A 290 2.98 -0.28 25.55
CA VAL A 290 4.31 -0.47 24.96
C VAL A 290 4.48 -1.88 24.39
N VAL A 291 4.05 -2.91 25.13
CA VAL A 291 4.09 -4.31 24.69
C VAL A 291 3.14 -4.54 23.51
N PHE A 292 1.93 -3.98 23.55
CA PHE A 292 1.00 -4.03 22.42
C PHE A 292 1.64 -3.51 21.14
N ARG A 293 2.22 -2.31 21.17
CA ARG A 293 2.85 -1.70 19.99
C ARG A 293 4.06 -2.48 19.49
N PHE A 294 4.85 -3.07 20.41
CA PHE A 294 5.92 -3.99 20.05
C PHE A 294 5.40 -5.20 19.28
N LEU A 295 4.39 -5.89 19.82
CA LEU A 295 3.78 -7.07 19.21
C LEU A 295 3.10 -6.73 17.87
N TYR A 296 2.49 -5.56 17.77
CA TYR A 296 1.89 -5.04 16.54
C TYR A 296 2.94 -4.87 15.43
N GLY A 297 4.09 -4.27 15.75
CA GLY A 297 5.22 -4.15 14.81
C GLY A 297 5.81 -5.51 14.40
N VAL A 298 5.96 -6.45 15.34
CA VAL A 298 6.40 -7.82 15.07
C VAL A 298 5.42 -8.51 14.12
N ALA A 299 4.11 -8.42 14.40
CA ALA A 299 3.06 -9.00 13.58
C ALA A 299 3.11 -8.48 12.15
N GLY A 300 3.24 -7.15 11.96
CA GLY A 300 3.30 -6.55 10.63
C GLY A 300 4.48 -7.06 9.79
N TRP A 301 5.69 -7.14 10.34
CA TRP A 301 6.84 -7.69 9.60
C TRP A 301 6.67 -9.16 9.25
N CYS A 302 6.22 -9.95 10.22
CA CYS A 302 5.94 -11.37 10.04
C CYS A 302 4.88 -11.62 8.95
N TRP A 303 3.80 -10.83 8.92
CA TRP A 303 2.79 -10.90 7.88
C TRP A 303 3.29 -10.43 6.52
N VAL A 304 4.10 -9.37 6.44
CA VAL A 304 4.73 -8.97 5.16
C VAL A 304 5.59 -10.11 4.60
N VAL A 305 6.44 -10.74 5.43
CA VAL A 305 7.26 -11.89 5.02
C VAL A 305 6.38 -13.08 4.63
N GLY A 306 5.37 -13.40 5.43
CA GLY A 306 4.43 -14.49 5.18
C GLY A 306 3.69 -14.31 3.86
N LEU A 307 3.08 -13.16 3.64
CA LEU A 307 2.33 -12.82 2.42
C LEU A 307 3.24 -12.81 1.19
N LEU A 308 4.41 -12.15 1.24
CA LEU A 308 5.37 -12.18 0.13
C LEU A 308 5.84 -13.60 -0.20
N GLY A 309 6.07 -14.43 0.83
CA GLY A 309 6.45 -15.83 0.66
C GLY A 309 5.34 -16.69 0.03
N LEU A 310 4.10 -16.52 0.47
CA LEU A 310 2.92 -17.18 -0.10
C LEU A 310 2.68 -16.75 -1.55
N LEU A 311 2.76 -15.45 -1.84
CA LEU A 311 2.65 -14.90 -3.20
C LEU A 311 3.71 -15.48 -4.12
N ASP A 312 4.96 -15.58 -3.66
CA ASP A 312 6.05 -16.12 -4.46
C ASP A 312 5.90 -17.63 -4.73
N ARG A 313 5.44 -18.40 -3.73
CA ARG A 313 5.09 -19.83 -3.88
C ARG A 313 3.96 -20.01 -4.88
N TRP A 314 2.91 -19.21 -4.77
CA TRP A 314 1.76 -19.29 -5.66
C TRP A 314 2.10 -18.88 -7.10
N GLY A 315 2.89 -17.82 -7.28
CA GLY A 315 3.42 -17.43 -8.59
C GLY A 315 4.31 -18.50 -9.21
N ALA A 316 5.14 -19.19 -8.41
CA ALA A 316 5.93 -20.32 -8.86
C ALA A 316 5.05 -21.48 -9.37
N ARG A 317 4.03 -21.88 -8.59
CA ARG A 317 3.06 -22.93 -8.98
C ARG A 317 2.34 -22.61 -10.29
N ARG A 318 1.95 -21.35 -10.50
CA ARG A 318 1.31 -20.92 -11.75
C ARG A 318 2.25 -20.97 -12.95
N ARG A 319 3.51 -20.56 -12.79
CA ARG A 319 4.52 -20.64 -13.86
C ARG A 319 4.80 -22.09 -14.26
N THR A 320 4.89 -23.01 -13.30
CA THR A 320 5.07 -24.44 -13.59
C THR A 320 3.84 -25.04 -14.27
N ALA A 321 2.64 -24.73 -13.79
CA ALA A 321 1.39 -25.19 -14.40
C ALA A 321 1.20 -24.68 -15.84
N ALA A 322 1.59 -23.43 -16.13
CA ALA A 322 1.50 -22.85 -17.47
C ALA A 322 2.57 -23.41 -18.44
N ALA A 323 3.69 -23.94 -17.93
CA ALA A 323 4.76 -24.51 -18.75
C ALA A 323 4.53 -25.99 -19.10
N ALA A 324 3.69 -26.72 -18.35
CA ALA A 324 3.42 -28.14 -18.56
C ALA A 324 2.87 -28.47 -19.96
N PRO A 325 1.87 -27.75 -20.52
CA PRO A 325 1.33 -28.06 -21.85
C PRO A 325 2.33 -27.75 -22.98
N ALA A 326 3.16 -26.73 -22.80
CA ALA A 326 4.19 -26.35 -23.78
C ALA A 326 5.34 -27.37 -23.83
N ALA A 327 5.66 -28.00 -22.69
CA ALA A 327 6.64 -29.08 -22.61
C ALA A 327 6.09 -30.38 -23.25
N GLU A 328 4.82 -30.71 -23.03
CA GLU A 328 4.17 -31.88 -23.67
C GLU A 328 4.09 -31.74 -25.20
N VAL A 329 3.79 -30.54 -25.70
CA VAL A 329 3.79 -30.25 -27.15
C VAL A 329 5.21 -30.29 -27.72
N ALA A 330 6.22 -29.79 -26.99
CA ALA A 330 7.61 -29.82 -27.43
C ALA A 330 8.23 -31.24 -27.41
N LEU A 331 7.74 -32.12 -26.55
CA LEU A 331 8.18 -33.52 -26.44
C LEU A 331 7.47 -34.47 -27.41
N GLY A 332 6.66 -33.95 -28.34
CA GLY A 332 6.06 -34.74 -29.42
C GLY A 332 5.03 -35.77 -28.95
N ALA A 333 4.47 -35.61 -27.75
CA ALA A 333 3.46 -36.53 -27.21
C ALA A 333 2.11 -36.31 -27.92
N THR A 334 1.86 -37.10 -28.97
CA THR A 334 0.54 -37.25 -29.60
C THR A 334 -0.40 -37.99 -28.65
N SER A 335 -0.98 -37.28 -27.70
CA SER A 335 -2.05 -37.80 -26.85
C SER A 335 -3.33 -37.04 -27.16
N THR A 336 -4.18 -37.66 -27.98
CA THR A 336 -5.58 -37.30 -28.19
C THR A 336 -6.34 -37.44 -26.88
N SER A 337 -6.38 -36.38 -26.07
CA SER A 337 -7.44 -36.19 -25.11
C SER A 337 -7.92 -34.74 -25.15
N ARG A 338 -9.13 -34.53 -25.67
CA ARG A 338 -9.90 -33.28 -25.54
C ARG A 338 -10.40 -33.14 -24.10
N GLY A 339 -9.49 -33.11 -23.12
CA GLY A 339 -9.76 -32.58 -21.80
C GLY A 339 -9.51 -31.08 -21.87
N ALA A 340 -10.51 -30.26 -21.56
CA ALA A 340 -10.37 -28.80 -21.57
C ALA A 340 -9.20 -28.38 -20.67
N ALA A 341 -8.03 -28.14 -21.29
CA ALA A 341 -6.90 -27.51 -20.66
C ALA A 341 -7.38 -26.13 -20.22
N VAL A 342 -7.74 -26.01 -18.94
CA VAL A 342 -7.98 -24.71 -18.30
C VAL A 342 -6.65 -23.99 -18.40
N ALA A 343 -6.49 -23.19 -19.46
CA ALA A 343 -5.32 -22.37 -19.68
C ALA A 343 -5.21 -21.43 -18.49
N VAL A 344 -4.37 -21.80 -17.51
CA VAL A 344 -4.03 -20.96 -16.38
C VAL A 344 -3.33 -19.74 -16.97
N ARG A 345 -4.13 -18.71 -17.27
CA ARG A 345 -3.61 -17.48 -17.85
C ARG A 345 -2.55 -16.93 -16.88
N PRO A 346 -1.32 -16.66 -17.35
CA PRO A 346 -0.35 -15.92 -16.55
C PRO A 346 -0.96 -14.58 -16.12
N TRP A 347 -0.29 -13.88 -15.19
CA TRP A 347 -0.62 -12.52 -14.70
C TRP A 347 -0.50 -11.43 -15.79
N ARG A 348 -1.04 -11.72 -16.96
CA ARG A 348 -0.96 -11.02 -18.24
C ARG A 348 -2.36 -10.99 -18.89
N GLY A 349 -3.41 -10.95 -18.08
CA GLY A 349 -4.74 -10.61 -18.56
C GLY A 349 -4.81 -9.11 -18.86
N ARG A 350 -5.55 -8.72 -19.92
CA ARG A 350 -5.83 -7.30 -20.22
C ARG A 350 -6.35 -6.54 -18.99
N ALA A 351 -7.16 -7.20 -18.16
CA ALA A 351 -7.68 -6.67 -16.90
C ALA A 351 -6.59 -6.33 -15.88
N TRP A 352 -5.56 -7.18 -15.70
CA TRP A 352 -4.47 -6.92 -14.75
C TRP A 352 -3.52 -5.83 -15.23
N ALA A 353 -3.27 -5.76 -16.54
CA ALA A 353 -2.51 -4.66 -17.12
C ALA A 353 -3.26 -3.32 -16.96
N TYR A 354 -4.58 -3.34 -17.13
CA TYR A 354 -5.45 -2.20 -16.88
C TYR A 354 -5.40 -1.76 -15.41
N LEU A 355 -5.66 -2.69 -14.47
CA LEU A 355 -5.65 -2.40 -13.03
C LEU A 355 -4.28 -1.93 -12.55
N GLY A 356 -3.19 -2.56 -13.04
CA GLY A 356 -1.82 -2.15 -12.72
C GLY A 356 -1.49 -0.73 -13.15
N ALA A 357 -2.06 -0.26 -14.27
CA ALA A 357 -1.93 1.14 -14.70
C ALA A 357 -2.85 2.09 -13.91
N ALA A 358 -3.99 1.59 -13.43
CA ALA A 358 -5.00 2.35 -12.71
C ALA A 358 -4.71 2.52 -11.21
N VAL A 359 -3.83 1.70 -10.60
CA VAL A 359 -3.57 1.69 -9.14
C VAL A 359 -3.37 3.09 -8.55
N LEU A 360 -2.47 3.89 -9.12
CA LEU A 360 -2.16 5.21 -8.58
C LEU A 360 -3.31 6.21 -8.78
N PRO A 361 -3.89 6.39 -9.99
CA PRO A 361 -5.09 7.22 -10.15
C PRO A 361 -6.25 6.83 -9.23
N LEU A 362 -6.55 5.53 -9.12
CA LEU A 362 -7.62 5.04 -8.25
C LEU A 362 -7.31 5.34 -6.78
N TYR A 363 -6.07 5.11 -6.34
CA TYR A 363 -5.62 5.49 -5.00
C TYR A 363 -5.70 7.01 -4.76
N VAL A 364 -5.38 7.85 -5.74
CA VAL A 364 -5.47 9.31 -5.55
C VAL A 364 -6.93 9.76 -5.41
N LEU A 365 -7.84 9.14 -6.17
CA LEU A 365 -9.24 9.56 -6.27
C LEU A 365 -10.18 8.92 -5.24
N HIS A 366 -9.82 7.77 -4.66
CA HIS A 366 -10.80 6.95 -3.92
C HIS A 366 -11.49 7.67 -2.77
N GLN A 367 -10.76 8.31 -1.85
CA GLN A 367 -11.38 8.94 -0.68
C GLN A 367 -12.27 10.13 -1.05
N PRO A 368 -11.85 11.09 -1.90
CA PRO A 368 -12.74 12.15 -2.40
C PRO A 368 -14.02 11.62 -3.03
N VAL A 369 -13.92 10.55 -3.82
CA VAL A 369 -15.10 9.92 -4.44
C VAL A 369 -15.99 9.27 -3.38
N VAL A 370 -15.42 8.51 -2.44
CA VAL A 370 -16.18 7.86 -1.35
C VAL A 370 -16.91 8.89 -0.52
N VAL A 371 -16.25 9.98 -0.12
CA VAL A 371 -16.87 11.05 0.69
C VAL A 371 -17.96 11.78 -0.11
N ALA A 372 -17.72 12.09 -1.38
CA ALA A 372 -18.71 12.73 -2.24
C ALA A 372 -19.97 11.87 -2.46
N VAL A 373 -19.81 10.54 -2.53
CA VAL A 373 -20.93 9.59 -2.62
C VAL A 373 -21.61 9.42 -1.26
N ALA A 374 -20.85 9.34 -0.17
CA ALA A 374 -21.38 9.14 1.17
C ALA A 374 -22.21 10.35 1.65
N TYR A 375 -21.76 11.58 1.36
CA TYR A 375 -22.40 12.82 1.78
C TYR A 375 -23.93 12.86 1.58
N PRO A 376 -24.48 12.57 0.39
CA PRO A 376 -25.93 12.48 0.21
C PRO A 376 -26.53 11.18 0.75
N VAL A 377 -25.82 10.04 0.65
CA VAL A 377 -26.37 8.71 0.97
C VAL A 377 -26.63 8.53 2.46
N VAL A 378 -25.84 9.17 3.34
CA VAL A 378 -26.08 9.11 4.78
C VAL A 378 -27.44 9.68 5.19
N GLY A 379 -27.99 10.63 4.40
CA GLY A 379 -29.31 11.22 4.63
C GLY A 379 -30.49 10.39 4.10
N TRP A 380 -30.25 9.26 3.43
CA TRP A 380 -31.33 8.44 2.88
C TRP A 380 -32.06 7.64 3.96
N GLU A 381 -33.35 7.39 3.76
CA GLU A 381 -34.17 6.51 4.62
C GLU A 381 -33.93 5.02 4.26
N LEU A 382 -32.68 4.57 4.42
CA LEU A 382 -32.27 3.19 4.21
C LEU A 382 -31.55 2.65 5.46
N PRO A 383 -31.62 1.33 5.73
CA PRO A 383 -30.85 0.73 6.81
C PRO A 383 -29.34 0.82 6.52
N ALA A 384 -28.51 0.94 7.56
CA ALA A 384 -27.06 1.15 7.42
C ALA A 384 -26.35 0.16 6.47
N PRO A 385 -26.64 -1.17 6.49
CA PRO A 385 -26.01 -2.10 5.55
C PRO A 385 -26.32 -1.80 4.07
N ALA A 386 -27.54 -1.32 3.77
CA ALA A 386 -27.91 -0.94 2.41
C ALA A 386 -27.18 0.33 1.96
N LYS A 387 -27.05 1.33 2.84
CA LYS A 387 -26.25 2.53 2.59
C LYS A 387 -24.79 2.17 2.30
N TYR A 388 -24.19 1.28 3.09
CA TYR A 388 -22.81 0.82 2.87
C TYR A 388 -22.63 0.19 1.49
N VAL A 389 -23.52 -0.72 1.08
CA VAL A 389 -23.46 -1.35 -0.25
C VAL A 389 -23.59 -0.31 -1.37
N VAL A 390 -24.51 0.65 -1.23
CA VAL A 390 -24.67 1.75 -2.19
C VAL A 390 -23.37 2.57 -2.29
N ILE A 391 -22.79 2.99 -1.15
CA ILE A 391 -21.56 3.78 -1.13
C ILE A 391 -20.42 3.01 -1.82
N VAL A 392 -20.25 1.72 -1.52
CA VAL A 392 -19.19 0.90 -2.13
C VAL A 392 -19.39 0.77 -3.64
N VAL A 393 -20.58 0.37 -4.10
CA VAL A 393 -20.86 0.11 -5.52
C VAL A 393 -20.79 1.40 -6.33
N ALA A 394 -21.41 2.47 -5.85
CA ALA A 394 -21.40 3.76 -6.53
C ALA A 394 -19.99 4.35 -6.57
N SER A 395 -19.20 4.24 -5.49
CA SER A 395 -17.81 4.74 -5.47
C SER A 395 -16.90 3.97 -6.41
N LEU A 396 -17.00 2.62 -6.45
CA LEU A 396 -16.22 1.81 -7.41
C LEU A 396 -16.61 2.14 -8.85
N GLY A 397 -17.91 2.27 -9.14
CA GLY A 397 -18.41 2.67 -10.46
C GLY A 397 -17.92 4.06 -10.87
N ALA A 398 -18.03 5.04 -10.00
CA ALA A 398 -17.57 6.41 -10.23
C ALA A 398 -16.05 6.47 -10.44
N LEU A 399 -15.26 5.73 -9.64
CA LEU A 399 -13.81 5.66 -9.80
C LEU A 399 -13.41 5.10 -11.17
N LEU A 400 -14.05 4.01 -11.61
CA LEU A 400 -13.79 3.43 -12.93
C LEU A 400 -14.22 4.38 -14.05
N ALA A 401 -15.37 5.03 -13.91
CA ALA A 401 -15.84 6.03 -14.89
C ALA A 401 -14.89 7.23 -14.99
N VAL A 402 -14.49 7.82 -13.86
CA VAL A 402 -13.51 8.93 -13.83
C VAL A 402 -12.19 8.49 -14.45
N TYR A 403 -11.71 7.29 -14.11
CA TYR A 403 -10.47 6.76 -14.67
C TYR A 403 -10.55 6.59 -16.20
N ASP A 404 -11.62 5.97 -16.73
CA ASP A 404 -11.74 5.70 -18.17
C ASP A 404 -12.14 6.93 -19.01
N LEU A 405 -12.89 7.87 -18.43
CA LEU A 405 -13.39 9.04 -19.15
C LEU A 405 -12.44 10.24 -19.05
N LEU A 406 -11.82 10.47 -17.89
CA LEU A 406 -11.01 11.66 -17.64
C LEU A 406 -9.52 11.34 -17.60
N VAL A 407 -9.12 10.33 -16.83
CA VAL A 407 -7.70 10.07 -16.58
C VAL A 407 -7.02 9.43 -17.79
N ARG A 408 -7.62 8.41 -18.39
CA ARG A 408 -6.97 7.61 -19.43
C ARG A 408 -6.95 8.29 -20.81
N ARG A 409 -7.86 9.25 -21.07
CA ARG A 409 -8.08 9.80 -22.41
C ARG A 409 -7.09 10.86 -22.86
N THR A 410 -6.55 11.66 -21.93
CA THR A 410 -5.66 12.78 -22.29
C THR A 410 -4.24 12.54 -21.80
N ARG A 411 -3.23 13.04 -22.54
CA ARG A 411 -1.83 12.96 -22.09
C ARG A 411 -1.60 13.77 -20.82
N VAL A 412 -2.30 14.89 -20.66
CA VAL A 412 -2.18 15.79 -19.51
C VAL A 412 -2.67 15.08 -18.25
N THR A 413 -3.90 14.58 -18.23
CA THR A 413 -4.47 13.90 -17.05
C THR A 413 -3.70 12.62 -16.67
N ARG A 414 -3.16 11.90 -17.66
CA ARG A 414 -2.24 10.77 -17.42
C ARG A 414 -0.99 11.20 -16.66
N VAL A 415 -0.33 12.28 -17.08
CA VAL A 415 0.87 12.78 -16.40
C VAL A 415 0.53 13.33 -15.02
N LEU A 416 -0.53 14.13 -14.90
CA LEU A 416 -0.97 14.71 -13.64
C LEU A 416 -1.33 13.65 -12.60
N LEU A 417 -1.77 12.45 -13.01
CA LEU A 417 -2.08 11.33 -12.11
C LEU A 417 -1.03 10.21 -12.16
N GLY A 418 0.18 10.52 -12.65
CA GLY A 418 1.38 9.69 -12.48
C GLY A 418 1.47 8.48 -13.39
N MET A 419 0.62 8.40 -14.41
CA MET A 419 0.72 7.42 -15.48
C MET A 419 1.87 7.80 -16.44
N ARG A 420 2.45 6.78 -17.09
CA ARG A 420 3.38 7.02 -18.21
C ARG A 420 2.59 7.69 -19.34
N ALA A 421 3.14 8.74 -19.94
CA ALA A 421 2.53 9.45 -21.09
C ALA A 421 2.42 8.56 -22.34
#